data_AF-A0A093H7N8-F1
#
_entry.id   AF-A0A093H7N8-F1
#
_cell.length_a   1.000
_cell.length_b   1.000
_cell.length_c   1.000
_cell.angle_alpha   90.00
_cell.angle_beta   90.00
_cell.angle_gamma   90.00
#
_symmetry.space_group_name_H-M   'P 1'
#
loop_
_entity.id
_entity.type
_entity.pdbx_description
1 polymer ?
#
loop_
_entity_poly.entity_id
_entity_poly.type
_entity_poly.pdbx_seq_one_letter_code
_entity_poly.pdbx_strand_id
1 'polypeptide(L)'
;MLFEVAGYLDAVTGACENIEHIILYANYSPCNEAYHCCVSKIYNFLLKYPEITLCIYFSRLYHTEDHFPTAVWNREALRSLSSLWPRVTLQRLPGGARQYLLCNFVSGIPGSTLYHPTPPSRTLADGQN
;
A
#
# COMPACT_ATOMS: atom_id res chain seq x y z
N MET A 1 -13.61 -7.17 7.17
CA MET A 1 -12.60 -6.10 7.10
C MET A 1 -11.19 -6.68 7.20
N LEU A 2 -10.15 -5.98 6.74
CA LEU A 2 -8.80 -6.54 6.58
C LEU A 2 -8.04 -6.71 7.91
N PHE A 3 -7.85 -5.62 8.68
CA PHE A 3 -7.03 -5.57 9.92
C PHE A 3 -7.83 -5.61 11.23
N GLU A 4 -9.14 -5.83 11.16
CA GLU A 4 -9.98 -5.86 12.36
C GLU A 4 -9.86 -7.17 13.11
N VAL A 5 -10.27 -7.17 14.39
CA VAL A 5 -10.45 -8.39 15.18
C VAL A 5 -11.47 -9.29 14.47
N ALA A 6 -11.15 -10.57 14.32
CA ALA A 6 -11.89 -11.52 13.47
C ALA A 6 -12.04 -11.09 12.00
N GLY A 7 -11.25 -10.11 11.56
CA GLY A 7 -11.08 -9.74 10.17
C GLY A 7 -10.28 -10.78 9.39
N TYR A 8 -10.05 -10.51 8.11
CA TYR A 8 -9.41 -11.47 7.21
C TYR A 8 -8.00 -11.85 7.66
N LEU A 9 -7.14 -10.86 7.93
CA LEU A 9 -5.77 -11.17 8.35
C LEU A 9 -5.73 -11.80 9.75
N ASP A 10 -6.63 -11.41 10.63
CA ASP A 10 -6.73 -12.01 11.97
C ASP A 10 -7.09 -13.50 11.89
N ALA A 11 -8.08 -13.85 11.06
CA ALA A 11 -8.50 -15.23 10.84
C ALA A 11 -7.41 -16.06 10.16
N VAL A 12 -6.76 -15.51 9.13
CA VAL A 12 -5.70 -16.20 8.38
C VAL A 12 -4.48 -16.44 9.25
N THR A 13 -4.03 -15.45 10.01
CA THR A 13 -2.91 -15.63 10.95
C THR A 13 -3.25 -16.61 12.07
N GLY A 14 -4.50 -16.62 12.55
CA GLY A 14 -4.94 -17.62 13.53
C GLY A 14 -4.99 -19.06 12.99
N ALA A 15 -5.21 -19.23 11.68
CA ALA A 15 -5.30 -20.54 11.03
C ALA A 15 -3.96 -21.04 10.46
N CYS A 16 -3.03 -20.13 10.17
CA CYS A 16 -1.73 -20.44 9.57
C CYS A 16 -0.61 -20.05 10.53
N GLU A 17 0.00 -21.07 11.17
CA GLU A 17 0.99 -20.86 12.25
C GLU A 17 2.30 -20.18 11.80
N ASN A 18 2.60 -20.13 10.49
CA ASN A 18 3.91 -19.74 9.96
C ASN A 18 3.88 -18.49 9.06
N ILE A 19 2.92 -17.59 9.27
CA ILE A 19 2.91 -16.33 8.53
C ILE A 19 3.88 -15.36 9.21
N GLU A 20 5.02 -15.12 8.56
CA GLU A 20 6.04 -14.18 9.05
C GLU A 20 6.04 -12.85 8.28
N HIS A 21 5.56 -12.84 7.04
CA HIS A 21 5.65 -11.68 6.16
C HIS A 21 4.39 -11.48 5.34
N ILE A 22 3.84 -10.26 5.40
CA ILE A 22 2.66 -9.84 4.65
C ILE A 22 3.03 -8.68 3.73
N ILE A 23 2.72 -8.81 2.44
CA ILE A 23 2.86 -7.73 1.46
C ILE A 23 1.47 -7.30 0.99
N LEU A 24 1.17 -6.02 1.13
CA LEU A 24 -0.06 -5.38 0.67
C LEU A 24 0.23 -4.40 -0.44
N TYR A 25 -0.58 -4.48 -1.50
CA TYR A 25 -0.61 -3.51 -2.59
C TYR A 25 -1.93 -2.78 -2.56
N ALA A 26 -1.88 -1.45 -2.45
CA ALA A 26 -3.07 -0.60 -2.33
C ALA A 26 -3.00 0.60 -3.28
N ASN A 27 -4.16 1.14 -3.63
CA ASN A 27 -4.22 2.38 -4.41
C ASN A 27 -3.80 3.60 -3.58
N TYR A 28 -4.09 3.57 -2.27
CA TYR A 28 -3.94 4.68 -1.35
C TYR A 28 -3.18 4.27 -0.09
N SER A 29 -2.43 5.20 0.50
CA SER A 29 -1.79 5.00 1.81
C SER A 29 -2.85 4.83 2.91
N PRO A 30 -2.55 4.12 4.02
CA PRO A 30 -3.50 3.97 5.12
C PRO A 30 -3.82 5.33 5.76
N CYS A 31 -5.08 5.56 6.10
CA CYS A 31 -5.55 6.80 6.71
C CYS A 31 -5.63 6.70 8.24
N ASN A 32 -5.71 7.86 8.89
CA ASN A 32 -5.90 8.02 10.32
C ASN A 32 -7.15 8.84 10.65
N GLU A 33 -8.13 8.82 9.75
CA GLU A 33 -9.40 9.53 9.92
C GLU A 33 -10.29 8.78 10.91
N ALA A 34 -11.03 9.50 11.76
CA ALA A 34 -11.76 8.92 12.88
C ALA A 34 -12.73 7.79 12.50
N TYR A 35 -13.36 7.87 11.33
CA TYR A 35 -14.32 6.88 10.87
C TYR A 35 -13.66 5.59 10.35
N HIS A 36 -12.47 5.69 9.75
CA HIS A 36 -11.80 4.56 9.11
C HIS A 36 -10.70 3.94 9.98
N CYS A 37 -9.95 4.79 10.69
CA CYS A 37 -8.88 4.48 11.64
C CYS A 37 -7.94 3.35 11.18
N CYS A 38 -7.57 3.33 9.89
CA CYS A 38 -6.78 2.26 9.28
C CYS A 38 -5.46 2.06 10.00
N VAL A 39 -4.74 3.14 10.32
CA VAL A 39 -3.46 3.05 11.05
C VAL A 39 -3.65 2.44 12.43
N SER A 40 -4.67 2.83 13.20
CA SER A 40 -4.97 2.22 14.51
C SER A 40 -5.27 0.71 14.40
N LYS A 41 -6.01 0.29 13.35
CA LYS A 41 -6.27 -1.13 13.09
C LYS A 41 -5.00 -1.91 12.77
N ILE A 42 -4.12 -1.31 11.96
CA ILE A 42 -2.79 -1.88 11.66
C ILE A 42 -1.97 -2.04 12.95
N TYR A 43 -1.93 -1.01 13.80
CA TYR A 43 -1.24 -1.10 15.10
C TYR A 43 -1.77 -2.24 15.97
N ASN A 44 -3.09 -2.35 16.12
CA ASN A 44 -3.70 -3.42 16.92
C ASN A 44 -3.35 -4.82 16.37
N PHE A 45 -3.35 -4.98 15.05
CA PHE A 45 -2.92 -6.22 14.40
C PHE A 45 -1.45 -6.54 14.69
N LEU A 46 -0.55 -5.55 14.56
CA LEU A 46 0.87 -5.72 14.84
C LEU A 46 1.15 -5.95 16.34
N LEU A 47 0.36 -5.38 17.25
CA LEU A 47 0.48 -5.69 18.67
C LEU A 47 0.08 -7.13 18.99
N LYS A 48 -0.94 -7.65 18.31
CA LYS A 48 -1.39 -9.04 18.47
C LYS A 48 -0.41 -10.05 17.90
N TYR A 49 0.24 -9.74 16.78
CA TYR A 49 1.14 -10.66 16.06
C TYR A 49 2.57 -10.10 15.96
N PRO A 50 3.37 -10.14 17.03
CA PRO A 50 4.68 -9.48 17.10
C PRO A 50 5.68 -9.97 16.05
N GLU A 51 5.60 -11.23 15.65
CA GLU A 51 6.52 -11.86 14.68
C GLU A 51 6.24 -11.47 13.23
N ILE A 52 5.07 -10.89 12.94
CA ILE A 52 4.72 -10.49 11.58
C ILE A 52 5.44 -9.20 11.19
N THR A 53 6.07 -9.27 10.01
CA THR A 53 6.56 -8.13 9.24
C THR A 53 5.54 -7.73 8.18
N LEU A 54 5.33 -6.43 8.00
CA LEU A 54 4.28 -5.88 7.13
C LEU A 54 4.86 -4.88 6.14
N CYS A 55 4.74 -5.18 4.85
CA CYS A 55 5.08 -4.28 3.76
C CYS A 55 3.80 -3.75 3.09
N ILE A 56 3.62 -2.42 3.06
CA ILE A 56 2.52 -1.75 2.39
C ILE A 56 3.08 -0.89 1.26
N TYR A 57 2.75 -1.29 0.03
CA TYR A 57 3.03 -0.54 -1.17
C TYR A 57 1.78 0.17 -1.66
N PHE A 58 1.85 1.49 -1.85
CA PHE A 58 0.69 2.29 -2.27
C PHE A 58 0.97 3.15 -3.51
N SER A 59 -0.04 3.34 -4.37
CA SER A 59 0.12 4.20 -5.55
C SER A 59 0.07 5.69 -5.23
N ARG A 60 -0.83 6.11 -4.34
CA ARG A 60 -1.06 7.53 -3.99
C ARG A 60 -1.14 7.73 -2.49
N LEU A 61 -0.74 8.91 -2.02
CA LEU A 61 -1.03 9.29 -0.64
C LEU A 61 -2.52 9.62 -0.50
N TYR A 62 -3.10 9.27 0.64
CA TYR A 62 -4.50 9.54 0.94
C TYR A 62 -4.62 10.77 1.84
N HIS A 63 -5.26 11.82 1.33
CA HIS A 63 -5.59 13.03 2.08
C HIS A 63 -4.39 13.54 2.90
N THR A 64 -3.28 13.79 2.21
CA THR A 64 -2.04 14.31 2.84
C THR A 64 -1.70 15.71 2.37
N GLU A 65 -2.52 16.31 1.53
CA GLU A 65 -2.35 17.66 0.99
C GLU A 65 -3.04 18.68 1.90
N ASP A 66 -2.53 19.90 2.04
CA ASP A 66 -2.99 20.87 3.05
C ASP A 66 -4.45 21.32 2.91
N HIS A 67 -5.08 21.05 1.77
CA HIS A 67 -6.51 21.35 1.56
C HIS A 67 -7.44 20.32 2.23
N PHE A 68 -6.92 19.19 2.72
CA PHE A 68 -7.69 18.23 3.50
C PHE A 68 -7.62 18.57 4.99
N PRO A 69 -8.77 18.65 5.70
CA PRO A 69 -8.79 18.89 7.15
C PRO A 69 -8.00 17.85 7.96
N THR A 70 -7.87 16.63 7.44
CA THR A 70 -7.21 15.47 8.08
C THR A 70 -5.73 15.32 7.69
N ALA A 71 -5.18 16.22 6.87
CA ALA A 71 -3.85 16.07 6.29
C ALA A 71 -2.73 15.92 7.31
N VAL A 72 -2.74 16.74 8.36
CA VAL A 72 -1.73 16.69 9.43
C VAL A 72 -1.77 15.32 10.12
N TRP A 73 -2.96 14.85 10.50
CA TRP A 73 -3.15 13.57 11.16
C TRP A 73 -2.74 12.37 10.30
N ASN A 74 -3.05 12.40 9.00
CA ASN A 74 -2.64 11.35 8.08
C ASN A 74 -1.12 11.31 7.91
N ARG A 75 -0.46 12.48 7.73
CA ARG A 75 1.01 12.54 7.64
C ARG A 75 1.68 12.03 8.91
N GLU A 76 1.21 12.45 10.08
CA GLU A 76 1.75 12.02 11.37
C GLU A 76 1.61 10.52 11.58
N ALA A 77 0.43 9.97 11.28
CA ALA A 77 0.18 8.54 11.41
C ALA A 77 1.04 7.72 10.44
N LEU A 78 1.24 8.18 9.21
CA LEU A 78 2.14 7.54 8.25
C LEU A 78 3.61 7.57 8.71
N ARG A 79 4.04 8.67 9.33
CA ARG A 79 5.38 8.78 9.93
C ARG A 79 5.54 7.82 11.12
N SER A 80 4.53 7.78 11.99
CA SER A 80 4.51 6.88 13.16
C SER A 80 4.53 5.41 12.73
N LEU A 81 3.78 5.06 11.68
CA LEU A 81 3.79 3.70 11.15
C LEU A 81 5.14 3.36 10.50
N SER A 82 5.73 4.31 9.76
CA SER A 82 7.05 4.13 9.14
C SER A 82 8.19 4.01 10.16
N SER A 83 8.05 4.59 11.37
CA SER A 83 9.08 4.48 12.40
C SER A 83 9.19 3.08 13.01
N LEU A 84 8.28 2.16 12.67
CA LEU A 84 8.37 0.75 13.05
C LEU A 84 9.31 -0.07 12.15
N TRP A 85 10.02 0.55 11.22
CA TRP A 85 11.08 -0.12 10.46
C TRP A 85 12.09 -0.83 11.39
N PRO A 86 12.52 -2.08 11.11
CA PRO A 86 12.30 -2.86 9.89
C PRO A 86 11.00 -3.67 9.85
N ARG A 87 10.23 -3.64 10.94
CA ARG A 87 9.01 -4.46 11.06
C ARG A 87 7.89 -4.00 10.13
N VAL A 88 7.80 -2.70 9.87
CA VAL A 88 6.87 -2.14 8.89
C VAL A 88 7.61 -1.40 7.79
N THR A 89 7.28 -1.74 6.54
CA THR A 89 7.68 -1.01 5.35
C THR A 89 6.48 -0.28 4.78
N LEU A 90 6.58 1.03 4.60
CA LEU A 90 5.54 1.83 3.98
C LEU A 90 6.15 2.63 2.83
N GLN A 91 5.83 2.25 1.60
CA GLN A 91 6.49 2.80 0.42
C GLN A 91 5.53 3.07 -0.73
N ARG A 92 5.84 4.08 -1.54
CA ARG A 92 5.17 4.24 -2.84
C ARG A 92 5.50 3.06 -3.73
N LEU A 93 4.52 2.63 -4.53
CA LEU A 93 4.67 1.52 -5.44
C LEU A 93 5.84 1.78 -6.42
N PRO A 94 6.85 0.89 -6.49
CA PRO A 94 7.96 1.05 -7.42
C PRO A 94 7.46 1.06 -8.87
N GLY A 95 8.09 1.85 -9.74
CA GLY A 95 7.70 1.96 -11.16
C GLY A 95 7.66 0.61 -11.90
N GLY A 96 8.55 -0.32 -11.53
CA GLY A 96 8.60 -1.67 -12.10
C GLY A 96 7.55 -2.66 -11.54
N ALA A 97 6.88 -2.33 -10.43
CA ALA A 97 5.94 -3.26 -9.79
C ALA A 97 4.63 -3.43 -10.57
N ARG A 98 4.33 -2.52 -11.52
CA ARG A 98 3.09 -2.58 -12.32
C ARG A 98 2.94 -3.90 -13.07
N GLN A 99 3.99 -4.37 -13.73
CA GLN A 99 3.94 -5.63 -14.47
C GLN A 99 3.66 -6.81 -13.53
N TYR A 100 4.37 -6.88 -12.40
CA TYR A 100 4.14 -7.89 -11.38
C TYR A 100 2.68 -7.89 -10.90
N LEU A 101 2.10 -6.72 -10.63
CA LEU A 101 0.71 -6.63 -10.19
C LEU A 101 -0.29 -7.09 -11.26
N LEU A 102 -0.07 -6.67 -12.51
CA LEU A 102 -0.92 -7.07 -13.63
C LEU A 102 -0.88 -8.60 -13.82
N CYS A 103 0.30 -9.22 -13.77
CA CYS A 103 0.44 -10.67 -13.96
C CYS A 103 -0.20 -11.50 -12.84
N ASN A 104 -0.19 -11.02 -11.59
CA ASN A 104 -0.58 -11.83 -10.44
C ASN A 104 -1.98 -11.52 -9.90
N PHE A 105 -2.50 -10.32 -10.11
CA PHE A 105 -3.75 -9.87 -9.49
C PHE A 105 -4.85 -9.46 -10.49
N VAL A 106 -4.58 -9.43 -11.80
CA VAL A 106 -5.55 -9.01 -12.81
C VAL A 106 -5.82 -10.14 -13.80
N SER A 107 -7.09 -10.48 -14.00
CA SER A 107 -7.52 -11.50 -14.97
C SER A 107 -7.73 -10.91 -16.37
N GLY A 108 -7.60 -11.74 -17.39
CA GLY A 108 -7.91 -11.36 -18.77
C GLY A 108 -6.85 -10.50 -19.47
N ILE A 109 -5.62 -10.43 -18.94
CA ILE A 109 -4.53 -9.71 -19.58
C ILE A 109 -3.90 -10.59 -20.67
N PRO A 110 -3.94 -10.20 -21.96
CA PRO A 110 -3.24 -10.91 -23.01
C PRO A 110 -1.74 -10.83 -22.76
N GLY A 111 -1.02 -11.96 -22.84
CA GLY A 111 0.42 -12.01 -22.59
C GLY A 111 1.25 -10.98 -23.40
N SER A 112 0.75 -10.55 -24.57
CA SER A 112 1.37 -9.51 -25.41
C SER A 112 1.37 -8.10 -24.81
N THR A 113 0.41 -7.76 -23.93
CA THR A 113 0.32 -6.43 -23.31
C THR A 113 1.32 -6.22 -22.16
N LEU A 114 1.95 -7.29 -21.68
CA LEU A 114 2.92 -7.24 -20.58
C LEU A 114 4.35 -6.87 -21.03
N TYR A 115 4.63 -6.91 -22.33
CA TYR A 115 5.96 -6.67 -22.90
C TYR A 115 6.17 -5.25 -23.46
N HIS A 116 5.12 -4.43 -23.55
CA HIS A 116 5.20 -3.07 -24.05
C HIS A 116 4.74 -2.07 -22.99
N PRO A 117 5.63 -1.60 -22.09
CA PRO A 117 5.43 -0.28 -21.53
C PRO A 117 5.52 0.68 -22.71
N THR A 118 4.38 1.22 -23.16
CA THR A 118 4.37 2.35 -24.09
C THR A 118 5.30 3.39 -23.48
N PRO A 119 6.39 3.79 -24.17
CA PRO A 119 7.20 4.89 -23.68
C PRO A 119 6.28 6.09 -23.46
N PRO A 120 6.49 6.93 -22.44
CA PRO A 120 5.81 8.20 -22.40
C PRO A 120 6.07 8.85 -23.75
N SER A 121 4.99 9.15 -24.47
CA SER A 121 5.07 9.85 -25.74
C SER A 121 5.86 11.12 -25.45
N ARG A 122 7.12 11.14 -25.87
CA ARG A 122 7.91 12.37 -25.86
C ARG A 122 7.18 13.25 -26.85
N THR A 123 6.36 14.17 -26.37
CA THR A 123 5.92 15.31 -27.17
C THR A 123 7.21 16.04 -27.53
N LEU A 124 7.74 15.66 -28.68
CA LEU A 124 8.82 16.32 -29.38
C LEU A 124 8.17 17.58 -29.96
N ALA A 125 8.00 18.57 -29.10
CA ALA A 125 7.76 19.93 -29.51
C ALA A 125 9.05 20.69 -29.26
N ASP A 126 10.01 20.47 -30.15
CA ASP A 126 11.09 21.41 -30.39
C ASP A 126 11.03 21.83 -31.85
N GLY A 127 10.97 23.15 -32.07
CA GLY A 127 11.16 23.81 -33.35
C GLY A 127 9.93 24.02 -34.25
N GLN A 128 9.34 25.23 -34.21
CA GLN A 128 9.57 26.22 -35.28
C GLN A 128 8.96 27.61 -34.96
N ASN A 129 9.83 28.61 -35.13
CA ASN A 129 9.70 30.08 -35.14
C ASN A 129 9.68 30.83 -33.80
#